data_AF-A0A5C7T9G1-F1
#
_entry.id   AF-A0A5C7T9G1-F1
#
_cell.length_a   1.000
_cell.length_b   1.000
_cell.length_c   1.000
_cell.angle_alpha   90.00
_cell.angle_beta   90.00
_cell.angle_gamma   90.00
#
_symmetry.space_group_name_H-M   'P 1'
#
loop_
_entity.id
_entity.type
_entity.pdbx_description
1 polymer ?
#
loop_
_entity_poly.entity_id
_entity_poly.type
_entity_poly.pdbx_seq_one_letter_code
_entity_poly.pdbx_strand_id
1 'polypeptide(L)'
;MNEERRYLVPQRLDDPPKFLWWDFDVALIFMGTLVFGLAVGYILSFVLLGAVLASMYQKTKVGQHRAFGMHLMYWYLPVTFGFKRTPPSCIREFIG
;
A
#
# COMPACT_ATOMS: atom_id res chain seq x y z
N MET A 1 29.44 -17.20 4.02
CA MET A 1 28.68 -16.20 3.24
C MET A 1 29.30 -16.15 1.86
N ASN A 2 28.61 -16.64 0.81
CA ASN A 2 29.21 -16.81 -0.54
C ASN A 2 29.78 -15.49 -1.07
N GLU A 3 31.05 -15.51 -1.51
CA GLU A 3 31.77 -14.34 -2.01
C GLU A 3 31.07 -13.64 -3.19
N GLU A 4 30.29 -14.38 -3.98
CA GLU A 4 29.48 -13.85 -5.08
C GLU A 4 28.37 -12.87 -4.62
N ARG A 5 27.85 -12.99 -3.39
CA ARG A 5 26.82 -12.06 -2.90
C ARG A 5 27.37 -10.69 -2.52
N ARG A 6 28.69 -10.55 -2.37
CA ARG A 6 29.32 -9.31 -1.89
C ARG A 6 29.20 -8.16 -2.88
N TYR A 7 29.00 -8.46 -4.16
CA TYR A 7 28.89 -7.49 -5.26
C TYR A 7 27.51 -7.46 -5.92
N LEU A 8 26.54 -8.25 -5.42
CA LEU A 8 25.18 -8.26 -5.96
C LEU A 8 24.38 -7.07 -5.41
N VAL A 9 24.00 -6.16 -6.29
CA VAL A 9 23.06 -5.09 -5.96
C VAL A 9 21.64 -5.68 -5.94
N PRO A 10 20.91 -5.62 -4.80
CA PRO A 10 19.55 -6.14 -4.73
C PRO A 10 18.62 -5.32 -5.61
N GLN A 11 18.00 -5.97 -6.61
CA GLN A 11 17.12 -5.31 -7.59
C GLN A 11 15.67 -5.16 -7.13
N ARG A 12 15.27 -5.82 -6.03
CA ARG A 12 13.88 -5.91 -5.56
C ARG A 12 13.63 -5.19 -4.23
N LEU A 13 14.50 -4.27 -3.86
CA LEU A 13 14.35 -3.52 -2.61
C LEU A 13 13.08 -2.63 -2.64
N ASP A 14 12.77 -2.07 -3.82
CA ASP A 14 11.64 -1.16 -4.04
C ASP A 14 10.42 -1.85 -4.69
N ASP A 15 10.36 -3.19 -4.67
CA ASP A 15 9.16 -3.88 -5.16
C ASP A 15 8.01 -3.62 -4.18
N PRO A 16 6.80 -3.29 -4.67
CA PRO A 16 5.67 -3.02 -3.81
C PRO A 16 5.33 -4.26 -2.97
N PRO A 17 4.88 -4.08 -1.71
CA PRO A 17 4.44 -5.21 -0.90
C PRO A 17 3.25 -5.88 -1.58
N LYS A 18 3.33 -7.21 -1.68
CA LYS A 18 2.27 -8.05 -2.25
C LYS A 18 1.57 -8.84 -1.17
N PHE A 19 0.26 -8.99 -1.31
CA PHE A 19 -0.54 -9.94 -0.57
C PHE A 19 -0.95 -11.06 -1.53
N LEU A 20 -0.36 -12.24 -1.38
CA LEU A 20 -0.46 -13.34 -2.34
C LEU A 20 -0.02 -12.87 -3.74
N TRP A 21 -0.93 -12.83 -4.71
CA TRP A 21 -0.67 -12.38 -6.08
C TRP A 21 -1.15 -10.95 -6.36
N TRP A 22 -1.77 -10.31 -5.37
CA TRP A 22 -2.27 -8.94 -5.48
C TRP A 22 -1.31 -7.97 -4.81
N ASP A 23 -1.34 -6.71 -5.25
CA ASP A 23 -0.69 -5.66 -4.49
C ASP A 23 -1.41 -5.46 -3.17
N PHE A 24 -0.65 -5.15 -2.11
CA PHE A 24 -1.18 -5.06 -0.75
C PHE A 24 -2.33 -4.06 -0.61
N ASP A 25 -2.25 -2.91 -1.30
CA ASP A 25 -3.28 -1.87 -1.31
C ASP A 25 -4.58 -2.33 -2.00
N VAL A 26 -4.47 -3.03 -3.13
CA VAL A 26 -5.64 -3.64 -3.83
C VAL A 26 -6.31 -4.69 -2.94
N ALA A 27 -5.52 -5.55 -2.30
CA ALA A 27 -6.03 -6.55 -1.38
C ALA A 27 -6.70 -5.93 -0.15
N LEU A 28 -6.15 -4.82 0.37
CA LEU A 28 -6.72 -4.11 1.51
C LEU A 28 -8.11 -3.55 1.19
N ILE A 29 -8.30 -2.98 -0.01
CA ILE A 29 -9.61 -2.48 -0.46
C ILE A 29 -10.63 -3.61 -0.51
N PHE A 30 -10.28 -4.73 -1.16
CA PHE A 30 -11.17 -5.88 -1.27
C PHE A 30 -11.53 -6.45 0.12
N MET A 31 -10.53 -6.69 0.98
CA MET A 31 -10.75 -7.21 2.33
C MET A 31 -11.57 -6.26 3.19
N GLY A 32 -11.32 -4.95 3.10
CA GLY A 32 -12.11 -3.93 3.80
C GLY A 32 -13.59 -3.98 3.42
N THR A 33 -13.89 -4.10 2.12
CA THR A 33 -15.28 -4.26 1.65
C THR A 33 -15.90 -5.57 2.06
N LEU A 34 -15.13 -6.65 2.12
CA LEU A 34 -15.62 -7.97 2.55
C LEU A 34 -15.99 -7.98 4.03
N VAL A 35 -15.13 -7.42 4.88
CA VAL A 35 -15.38 -7.28 6.33
C VAL A 35 -16.62 -6.42 6.57
N PHE A 36 -16.78 -5.33 5.82
CA PHE A 36 -17.99 -4.51 5.89
C PHE A 36 -19.23 -5.29 5.44
N GLY A 37 -19.16 -6.05 4.35
CA GLY A 37 -20.24 -6.90 3.88
C GLY A 37 -20.65 -7.98 4.89
N LEU A 38 -19.68 -8.54 5.62
CA LEU A 38 -19.93 -9.47 6.72
C LEU A 38 -20.65 -8.77 7.87
N ALA A 39 -20.26 -7.55 8.22
CA ALA A 39 -20.90 -6.77 9.28
C ALA A 39 -22.37 -6.40 8.97
N VAL A 40 -22.69 -6.11 7.71
CA VAL A 40 -24.06 -5.76 7.27
C VAL A 40 -24.91 -7.02 6.95
N GLY A 41 -24.27 -8.19 6.77
CA GLY A 41 -24.95 -9.45 6.46
C GLY A 41 -25.17 -9.73 4.97
N TYR A 42 -24.66 -8.89 4.07
CA TYR A 42 -24.80 -9.04 2.61
C TYR A 42 -23.46 -9.39 1.94
N ILE A 43 -22.88 -10.53 2.31
CA ILE A 43 -21.53 -10.90 1.84
C ILE A 43 -21.43 -10.95 0.31
N LEU A 44 -22.39 -11.58 -0.38
CA LEU A 44 -22.30 -11.79 -1.84
C LEU A 44 -22.32 -10.47 -2.63
N SER A 45 -23.15 -9.50 -2.25
CA SER A 45 -23.18 -8.20 -2.93
C SER A 45 -21.90 -7.41 -2.69
N PHE A 46 -21.35 -7.48 -1.47
CA PHE A 46 -20.10 -6.81 -1.11
C PHE A 46 -18.86 -7.48 -1.71
N VAL A 47 -18.88 -8.77 -2.00
CA VAL A 47 -17.82 -9.43 -2.79
C VAL A 47 -17.76 -8.85 -4.20
N LEU A 48 -18.92 -8.71 -4.86
CA LEU A 48 -19.00 -8.16 -6.22
C LEU A 48 -18.58 -6.68 -6.21
N LEU A 49 -19.09 -5.90 -5.27
CA LEU A 49 -18.72 -4.50 -5.07
C LEU A 49 -17.21 -4.36 -4.80
N GLY A 50 -16.66 -5.18 -3.91
CA GLY A 50 -15.24 -5.19 -3.59
C GLY A 50 -14.36 -5.50 -4.79
N ALA A 51 -14.74 -6.47 -5.62
CA ALA A 51 -14.01 -6.81 -6.84
C ALA A 51 -14.03 -5.65 -7.86
N VAL A 52 -15.17 -4.95 -7.99
CA VAL A 52 -15.28 -3.76 -8.85
C VAL A 52 -14.39 -2.64 -8.33
N LEU A 53 -14.46 -2.30 -7.03
CA LEU A 53 -13.63 -1.25 -6.44
C LEU A 53 -12.14 -1.56 -6.54
N ALA A 54 -11.73 -2.79 -6.22
CA ALA A 54 -10.35 -3.24 -6.36
C ALA A 54 -9.85 -3.13 -7.81
N SER A 55 -10.68 -3.50 -8.79
CA SER A 55 -10.34 -3.39 -10.21
C SER A 55 -10.23 -1.94 -10.67
N MET A 56 -11.12 -1.07 -10.21
CA MET A 56 -11.06 0.38 -10.50
C MET A 56 -9.80 1.00 -9.91
N TYR A 57 -9.50 0.68 -8.65
CA TYR A 57 -8.28 1.17 -7.99
C TYR A 57 -7.02 0.68 -8.71
N GLN A 58 -6.96 -0.60 -9.07
CA GLN A 58 -5.83 -1.15 -9.83
C GLN A 58 -5.62 -0.41 -11.15
N LYS A 59 -6.69 -0.05 -11.87
CA LYS A 59 -6.60 0.78 -13.09
C LYS A 59 -6.03 2.17 -12.81
N THR A 60 -6.47 2.83 -11.74
CA THR A 60 -5.94 4.16 -11.37
C THR A 60 -4.46 4.13 -10.95
N LYS A 61 -4.00 2.98 -10.45
CA LYS A 61 -2.62 2.77 -10.02
C LYS A 61 -1.64 2.56 -11.19
N VAL A 62 -2.14 2.18 -12.37
CA VAL A 62 -1.28 1.94 -13.55
C VAL A 62 -0.54 3.23 -13.92
N GLY A 63 0.80 3.14 -14.01
CA GLY A 63 1.67 4.28 -14.37
C GLY A 63 2.04 5.19 -13.18
N GLN A 64 1.52 4.93 -11.99
CA GLN A 64 1.87 5.67 -10.78
C GLN A 64 3.11 5.08 -10.09
N HIS A 65 3.63 5.81 -9.10
CA HIS A 65 4.74 5.36 -8.26
C HIS A 65 4.42 4.01 -7.57
N ARG A 66 5.42 3.13 -7.41
CA ARG A 66 5.23 1.78 -6.84
C ARG A 66 4.57 1.79 -5.45
N ALA A 67 4.87 2.82 -4.65
CA ALA A 67 4.30 3.04 -3.32
C ALA A 67 3.13 4.07 -3.32
N PHE A 68 2.31 4.10 -4.38
CA PHE A 68 1.21 5.06 -4.55
C PHE A 68 0.23 5.09 -3.36
N GLY A 69 -0.25 3.93 -2.91
CA GLY A 69 -1.18 3.86 -1.77
C GLY A 69 -0.60 4.42 -0.47
N MET A 70 0.68 4.14 -0.19
CA MET A 70 1.38 4.68 0.98
C MET A 70 1.55 6.20 0.89
N HIS A 71 1.87 6.73 -0.30
CA HIS A 71 1.97 8.17 -0.52
C HIS A 71 0.62 8.87 -0.35
N LEU A 72 -0.44 8.28 -0.88
CA LEU A 72 -1.80 8.80 -0.71
C LEU A 72 -2.16 8.84 0.78
N MET A 73 -1.94 7.75 1.50
CA MET A 73 -2.23 7.68 2.93
C MET A 73 -1.42 8.70 3.73
N TYR A 74 -0.14 8.87 3.40
CA TYR A 74 0.73 9.83 4.05
C TYR A 74 0.27 11.29 3.92
N TRP A 75 -0.27 11.67 2.75
CA TRP A 75 -0.67 13.07 2.49
C TRP A 75 -2.11 13.36 2.89
N TYR A 76 -3.03 12.39 2.77
CA TYR A 76 -4.46 12.63 2.96
C TYR A 76 -4.98 12.19 4.34
N LEU A 77 -4.29 11.29 5.03
CA LEU A 77 -4.70 10.84 6.36
C LEU A 77 -3.78 11.46 7.42
N PRO A 78 -4.30 11.84 8.60
CA PRO A 78 -3.49 12.34 9.72
C PRO A 78 -2.77 11.19 10.43
N VAL A 79 -2.04 10.36 9.68
CA VAL A 79 -1.35 9.16 10.16
C VAL A 79 0.14 9.44 10.22
N THR A 80 0.72 9.27 11.41
CA THR A 80 2.17 9.28 11.58
C THR A 80 2.68 7.85 11.56
N PHE A 81 3.55 7.51 10.59
CA PHE A 81 4.13 6.17 10.47
C PHE A 81 5.22 5.87 11.53
N GLY A 82 5.35 6.72 12.56
CA GLY A 82 6.27 6.48 13.69
C GLY A 82 7.74 6.38 13.30
N PHE A 83 8.16 7.01 12.19
CA PHE A 83 9.56 6.97 11.76
C PHE A 83 10.46 7.62 12.82
N LYS A 84 11.34 6.82 13.44
CA LYS A 84 12.22 7.30 14.53
C LYS A 84 13.33 8.24 14.07
N ARG A 85 13.74 8.13 12.80
CA ARG A 85 14.91 8.85 12.26
C ARG A 85 14.55 10.03 11.36
N THR A 86 13.37 10.03 10.74
CA THR A 86 12.95 11.12 9.85
C THR A 86 12.00 12.03 10.61
N PRO A 87 12.21 13.37 10.57
CA PRO A 87 11.32 14.29 11.23
C PRO A 87 9.90 14.23 10.62
N PRO A 88 8.87 14.62 11.39
CA PRO A 88 7.53 14.82 10.89
C PRO A 88 7.47 15.66 9.61
N SER A 89 6.61 15.28 8.69
CA SER A 89 6.43 15.90 7.36
C SER A 89 6.05 17.39 7.40
N CYS A 90 5.44 17.82 8.51
CA CYS A 90 5.01 19.19 8.76
C CYS A 90 6.17 20.13 9.09
N ILE A 91 7.31 19.60 9.52
CA ILE A 91 8.50 20.39 9.80
C ILE A 91 9.23 20.60 8.48
N ARG A 92 9.25 21.84 8.00
CA ARG A 92 9.94 22.25 6.75
C ARG A 92 11.22 23.04 6.98
N GLU A 93 11.56 23.25 8.24
CA GLU A 93 12.78 23.94 8.64
C GLU A 93 13.84 22.92 9.01
N PHE A 94 15.01 23.05 8.42
CA PHE A 94 16.19 22.27 8.77
C PHE A 94 17.08 23.15 9.66
N ILE A 95 17.15 22.81 10.95
CA ILE A 95 18.11 23.42 11.87
C ILE A 95 19.39 22.59 11.73
N GLY A 96 20.36 23.14 11.00
CA GLY A 96 21.64 22.50 10.69
C GLY A 96 22.52 22.26 11.90
#